data_AF-A0A353PBA9-F1
#
_entry.id   AF-A0A353PBA9-F1
#
_cell.length_a   1.000
_cell.length_b   1.000
_cell.length_c   1.000
_cell.angle_alpha   90.00
_cell.angle_beta   90.00
_cell.angle_gamma   90.00
#
_symmetry.space_group_name_H-M   'P 1'
#
loop_
_entity.id
_entity.type
_entity.pdbx_description
1 polymer ?
#
loop_
_entity_poly.entity_id
_entity_poly.type
_entity_poly.pdbx_seq_one_letter_code
_entity_poly.pdbx_strand_id
1 'polypeptide(L)'
;WGQIEENKPDSWYKEVAKKVYRPDIYAEAAKELIAEGKLKASDFPDFAKESGFRAPQSEFIDGIEYDGSQPNAYLKKFAIGLKGNDKP
;
A
#
# COMPACT_ATOMS: atom_id res chain seq x y z
N TRP A 1 10.71 -12.96 4.45
CA TRP A 1 10.50 -13.98 5.50
C TRP A 1 9.88 -15.29 5.00
N GLY A 2 9.77 -15.55 3.69
CA GLY A 2 9.34 -16.86 3.18
C GLY A 2 7.84 -17.15 3.18
N GLN A 3 6.97 -16.20 3.56
CA GLN A 3 5.50 -16.39 3.49
C GLN A 3 4.94 -16.43 2.06
N ILE A 4 5.67 -15.88 1.11
CA ILE A 4 5.42 -16.00 -0.33
C ILE A 4 6.70 -16.62 -0.89
N GLU A 5 6.61 -17.88 -1.31
CA GLU A 5 7.77 -18.69 -1.71
C GLU A 5 8.32 -18.29 -3.08
N GLU A 6 7.46 -17.74 -3.95
CA GLU A 6 7.81 -17.33 -5.29
C GLU A 6 8.01 -15.82 -5.37
N ASN A 7 9.02 -15.39 -6.12
CA ASN A 7 9.15 -13.98 -6.47
C ASN A 7 7.88 -13.48 -7.18
N LYS A 8 7.45 -12.27 -6.82
CA LYS A 8 6.34 -11.58 -7.48
C LYS A 8 6.78 -10.17 -7.89
N PRO A 9 6.33 -9.69 -9.07
CA PRO A 9 6.55 -8.30 -9.46
C PRO A 9 5.79 -7.35 -8.53
N ASP A 10 6.22 -6.09 -8.46
CA ASP A 10 5.55 -5.05 -7.64
C ASP A 10 4.05 -4.92 -7.94
N SER A 11 3.64 -5.14 -9.19
CA SER A 11 2.23 -5.11 -9.61
C SER A 11 1.37 -6.13 -8.86
N TRP A 12 1.89 -7.34 -8.63
CA TRP A 12 1.14 -8.40 -7.97
C TRP A 12 0.75 -8.01 -6.54
N TYR A 13 1.69 -7.42 -5.78
CA TYR A 13 1.39 -6.95 -4.42
C TYR A 13 0.32 -5.87 -4.41
N LYS A 14 0.38 -4.93 -5.36
CA LYS A 14 -0.62 -3.85 -5.51
C LYS A 14 -1.99 -4.41 -5.85
N GLU A 15 -2.06 -5.39 -6.75
CA GLU A 15 -3.32 -6.03 -7.15
C GLU A 15 -3.94 -6.84 -6.01
N VAL A 16 -3.13 -7.62 -5.28
CA VAL A 16 -3.60 -8.40 -4.13
C VAL A 16 -4.10 -7.46 -3.03
N ALA A 17 -3.34 -6.41 -2.71
CA ALA A 17 -3.76 -5.40 -1.73
C ALA A 17 -5.09 -4.75 -2.11
N LYS A 18 -5.28 -4.36 -3.37
CA LYS A 18 -6.54 -3.76 -3.86
C LYS A 18 -7.75 -4.68 -3.71
N LYS A 19 -7.59 -5.99 -3.96
CA LYS A 19 -8.66 -6.98 -3.82
C LYS A 19 -9.18 -7.07 -2.38
N VAL A 20 -8.31 -6.87 -1.40
CA VAL A 20 -8.64 -6.98 0.03
C VAL A 20 -9.09 -5.63 0.60
N TYR A 21 -8.40 -4.54 0.26
CA TYR A 21 -8.63 -3.23 0.87
C TYR A 21 -9.92 -2.55 0.37
N ARG A 22 -10.43 -2.92 -0.81
CA ARG A 22 -11.69 -2.41 -1.40
C ARG A 22 -11.87 -0.89 -1.27
N PRO A 23 -10.91 -0.07 -1.77
CA PRO A 23 -11.00 1.38 -1.71
C PRO A 23 -12.21 1.94 -2.48
N ASP A 24 -12.75 1.17 -3.43
CA ASP A 24 -13.97 1.47 -4.16
C ASP A 24 -15.20 1.55 -3.24
N ILE A 25 -15.39 0.57 -2.35
CA ILE A 25 -16.50 0.57 -1.39
C ILE A 25 -16.35 1.72 -0.41
N TYR A 26 -15.12 1.96 0.08
CA TYR A 26 -14.85 3.07 0.98
C TYR A 26 -15.18 4.43 0.35
N ALA A 27 -14.78 4.64 -0.91
CA ALA A 27 -15.07 5.88 -1.63
C ALA A 27 -16.56 6.06 -1.93
N GLU A 28 -17.29 4.97 -2.23
CA GLU A 28 -18.74 5.00 -2.42
C GLU A 28 -19.46 5.42 -1.14
N ALA A 29 -19.19 4.75 -0.02
CA ALA A 29 -19.79 5.07 1.28
C ALA A 29 -19.46 6.51 1.73
N ALA A 30 -18.22 6.97 1.51
CA ALA A 30 -17.83 8.35 1.81
C ALA A 30 -18.64 9.37 1.00
N LYS A 31 -18.85 9.11 -0.29
CA LYS A 31 -19.64 9.99 -1.18
C LYS A 31 -21.11 10.03 -0.76
N GLU A 32 -21.69 8.90 -0.35
CA GLU A 32 -23.05 8.86 0.18
C GLU A 32 -23.21 9.70 1.45
N LEU A 33 -22.31 9.56 2.42
CA LEU A 33 -22.34 10.35 3.66
C LEU A 33 -22.18 11.86 3.42
N ILE A 34 -21.39 12.24 2.42
CA ILE A 34 -21.26 13.64 1.98
C ILE A 34 -22.56 14.13 1.35
N ALA A 35 -23.18 13.33 0.46
CA ALA A 35 -24.43 13.66 -0.20
C ALA A 35 -25.59 13.83 0.80
N GLU A 36 -25.59 13.03 1.87
CA GLU A 36 -26.54 13.14 2.99
C GLU A 36 -26.23 14.31 3.95
N GLY A 37 -25.09 14.98 3.78
CA GLY A 37 -24.66 16.09 4.64
C GLY A 37 -24.18 15.67 6.04
N LYS A 38 -23.92 14.37 6.25
CA LYS A 38 -23.44 13.84 7.55
C LYS A 38 -21.96 14.11 7.78
N LEU A 39 -21.18 14.19 6.70
CA LEU A 39 -19.74 14.45 6.71
C LEU A 39 -19.37 15.45 5.61
N LYS A 40 -18.22 16.11 5.77
CA LYS A 40 -17.67 17.04 4.78
C LYS A 40 -16.71 16.31 3.86
N ALA A 41 -16.57 16.79 2.62
CA ALA A 41 -15.55 16.28 1.71
C ALA A 41 -14.12 16.38 2.28
N SER A 42 -13.85 17.37 3.13
CA SER A 42 -12.57 17.55 3.83
C SER A 42 -12.26 16.48 4.88
N ASP A 43 -13.25 15.68 5.28
CA ASP A 43 -13.07 14.60 6.26
C ASP A 43 -12.49 13.34 5.60
N PHE A 44 -12.34 13.36 4.28
CA PHE A 44 -11.88 12.25 3.46
C PHE A 44 -10.70 12.66 2.57
N PRO A 45 -9.89 11.71 2.10
CA PRO A 45 -8.91 11.98 1.04
C PRO A 45 -9.60 12.46 -0.25
N ASP A 46 -8.86 13.23 -1.05
CA ASP A 46 -9.28 13.58 -2.41
C ASP A 46 -9.23 12.33 -3.29
N PHE A 47 -10.35 11.60 -3.35
CA PHE A 47 -10.46 10.35 -4.10
C PHE A 47 -10.09 10.46 -5.60
N ALA A 48 -10.04 11.67 -6.17
CA ALA A 48 -9.62 11.88 -7.56
C ALA A 48 -8.09 12.01 -7.72
N LYS A 49 -7.37 12.31 -6.63
CA LYS A 49 -5.90 12.52 -6.63
C LYS A 49 -5.13 11.52 -5.79
N GLU A 50 -5.81 10.86 -4.85
CA GLU A 50 -5.27 9.84 -3.97
C GLU A 50 -4.66 8.69 -4.80
N SER A 51 -3.36 8.43 -4.62
CA SER A 51 -2.68 7.30 -5.27
C SER A 51 -2.93 5.97 -4.54
N GLY A 52 -3.45 6.03 -3.31
CA GLY A 52 -3.58 4.92 -2.38
C GLY A 52 -2.27 4.57 -1.67
N PHE A 53 -1.22 5.39 -1.83
CA PHE A 53 0.08 5.20 -1.17
C PHE A 53 0.38 6.40 -0.29
N ARG A 54 0.92 6.12 0.91
CA ARG A 54 1.59 7.14 1.70
C ARG A 54 2.90 7.56 1.02
N ALA A 55 3.38 8.75 1.36
CA ALA A 55 4.72 9.17 0.99
C ALA A 55 5.78 8.18 1.53
N PRO A 56 6.96 8.08 0.89
CA PRO A 56 8.08 7.33 1.44
C PRO A 56 8.37 7.76 2.87
N GLN A 57 8.61 6.78 3.74
CA GLN A 57 8.67 6.99 5.19
C GLN A 57 9.88 6.25 5.77
N SER A 58 10.59 6.84 6.72
CA SER A 58 11.85 6.32 7.29
C SER A 58 11.84 6.27 8.82
N GLU A 59 10.66 6.41 9.44
CA GLU A 59 10.46 6.48 10.89
C GLU A 59 10.57 5.11 11.59
N PHE A 60 10.90 4.05 10.84
CA PHE A 60 11.20 2.74 11.40
C PHE A 60 12.50 2.79 12.22
N ILE A 61 12.61 1.92 13.22
CA ILE A 61 13.75 1.88 14.16
C ILE A 61 15.11 1.62 13.46
N ASP A 62 15.09 1.00 12.28
CA ASP A 62 16.28 0.71 11.47
C ASP A 62 16.62 1.82 10.45
N GLY A 63 15.77 2.86 10.34
CA GLY A 63 15.93 3.97 9.40
C GLY A 63 15.79 3.59 7.93
N ILE A 64 15.36 2.37 7.60
CA ILE A 64 15.22 1.93 6.21
C ILE A 64 13.96 2.55 5.61
N GLU A 65 14.14 3.40 4.60
CA GLU A 65 13.02 4.04 3.92
C GLU A 65 12.12 3.04 3.19
N TYR A 66 10.84 3.07 3.51
CA TYR A 66 9.79 2.31 2.87
C TYR A 66 9.00 3.18 1.89
N ASP A 67 9.06 2.83 0.60
CA ASP A 67 8.17 3.31 -0.44
C ASP A 67 7.20 2.19 -0.84
N GLY A 68 5.92 2.36 -0.50
CA GLY A 68 4.87 1.38 -0.81
C GLY A 68 4.65 1.17 -2.31
N SER A 69 5.12 2.09 -3.16
CA SER A 69 5.04 1.95 -4.61
C SER A 69 6.08 0.99 -5.19
N GLN A 70 7.14 0.65 -4.43
CA GLN A 70 8.27 -0.17 -4.85
C GLN A 70 8.65 -1.24 -3.82
N PRO A 71 7.76 -2.21 -3.49
CA PRO A 71 8.01 -3.20 -2.46
C PRO A 71 9.27 -4.04 -2.70
N ASN A 72 9.59 -4.42 -3.94
CA ASN A 72 10.82 -5.15 -4.24
C ASN A 72 12.09 -4.32 -4.02
N ALA A 73 12.04 -2.99 -4.21
CA ALA A 73 13.19 -2.13 -3.91
C ALA A 73 13.44 -2.08 -2.40
N TYR A 74 12.37 -2.01 -1.60
CA TYR A 74 12.46 -2.07 -0.14
C TYR A 74 13.08 -3.37 0.36
N LEU A 75 12.63 -4.53 -0.15
CA LEU A 75 13.16 -5.84 0.25
C LEU A 75 14.67 -5.98 0.04
N LYS A 76 15.22 -5.35 -1.00
CA LYS A 76 16.67 -5.37 -1.29
C LYS A 76 17.52 -4.60 -0.28
N LYS A 77 16.92 -3.67 0.49
CA LYS A 77 17.62 -2.85 1.49
C LYS A 77 18.01 -3.65 2.74
N PHE A 78 17.36 -4.78 3.00
CA PHE A 78 17.62 -5.58 4.21
C PHE A 78 18.88 -6.43 4.10
N ALA A 79 19.64 -6.49 5.20
CA ALA A 79 20.79 -7.39 5.32
C ALA A 79 20.37 -8.87 5.37
N ILE A 80 19.23 -9.17 6.01
CA ILE A 80 18.70 -10.52 6.24
C ILE A 80 17.36 -10.68 5.51
N GLY A 81 17.16 -11.82 4.86
CA GLY A 81 15.92 -12.19 4.19
C GLY A 81 16.13 -12.63 2.73
N LEU A 82 15.11 -13.30 2.18
CA LEU A 82 15.09 -13.73 0.77
C LEU A 82 15.05 -12.52 -0.16
N LYS A 83 15.87 -12.52 -1.21
CA LYS A 83 15.96 -11.45 -2.21
C LYS A 83 15.70 -12.00 -3.60
N GLY A 84 14.87 -11.30 -4.36
CA GLY A 84 14.60 -11.69 -5.75
C GLY A 84 14.07 -13.12 -5.84
N ASN A 85 14.85 -14.01 -6.46
CA ASN A 85 14.48 -15.41 -6.72
C ASN A 85 15.04 -16.39 -5.67
N ASP A 86 15.58 -15.90 -4.55
CA ASP A 86 15.98 -16.77 -3.44
C ASP A 86 14.80 -17.60 -2.93
N LYS A 87 15.07 -18.86 -2.60
CA LYS A 87 14.10 -19.79 -2.01
C LYS A 87 14.52 -20.17 -0.59
N PRO A 88 13.57 -20.35 0.33
CA PRO A 88 13.86 -20.81 1.70
C PRO A 88 14.44 -22.23 1.74
#